data_AF-A0A1F2X7P6-F1
#
_entry.id   AF-A0A1F2X7P6-F1
#
_cell.length_a   1.000
_cell.length_b   1.000
_cell.length_c   1.000
_cell.angle_alpha   90.00
_cell.angle_beta   90.00
_cell.angle_gamma   90.00
#
_symmetry.space_group_name_H-M   'P 1'
#
loop_
_entity.id
_entity.type
_entity.pdbx_description
1 polymer ?
#
loop_
_entity_poly.entity_id
_entity_poly.type
_entity_poly.pdbx_seq_one_letter_code
_entity_poly.pdbx_strand_id
1 'polypeptide(L)' 'MASDESVLVEVDPQRRVSLGNLGDPDHIRYLASVESDGTIVLRPAGAMTEQQARLLNNPELVEIRDQHPTPEMYIPHSV' A
#
# COMPACT_ATOMS: atom_id res chain seq x y z
N MET A 1 13.96 19.77 7.70
CA MET A 1 13.97 18.75 6.63
C MET A 1 13.78 17.42 7.32
N ALA A 2 12.58 16.85 7.26
CA ALA A 2 12.37 15.48 7.73
C ALA A 2 13.15 14.57 6.79
N SER A 3 14.10 13.81 7.32
CA SER A 3 14.70 12.71 6.58
C SER A 3 13.57 11.78 6.19
N ASP A 4 13.31 11.62 4.90
CA ASP A 4 12.29 10.71 4.33
C ASP A 4 12.67 9.22 4.52
N GLU A 5 13.53 8.94 5.50
CA GLU A 5 14.05 7.64 5.82
C GLU A 5 12.97 6.90 6.62
N SER A 6 12.21 6.09 5.89
CA SER A 6 11.16 5.25 6.45
C SER A 6 11.73 3.86 6.73
N VAL A 7 11.52 3.34 7.93
CA VAL A 7 11.93 1.99 8.32
C VAL A 7 10.69 1.09 8.38
N LEU A 8 10.78 -0.10 7.80
CA LEU A 8 9.71 -1.10 7.92
C LEU A 8 9.75 -1.73 9.31
N VAL A 9 8.63 -1.68 10.02
CA VAL A 9 8.42 -2.31 11.32
C VAL A 9 7.32 -3.37 11.17
N GLU A 10 7.58 -4.57 11.69
CA GLU A 10 6.61 -5.66 11.74
C GLU A 10 6.26 -5.98 13.20
N VAL A 11 4.97 -6.20 13.46
CA VAL A 11 4.49 -6.60 14.79
C VAL A 11 4.95 -8.02 15.06
N ASP A 12 5.61 -8.22 16.20
CA ASP A 12 6.02 -9.55 16.67
C ASP A 12 4.80 -10.50 16.66
N PRO A 13 4.91 -11.73 16.12
CA PRO A 13 3.85 -12.73 16.18
C PRO A 13 3.32 -13.00 17.59
N GLN A 14 4.10 -12.69 18.64
CA GLN A 14 3.68 -12.80 20.03
C GLN A 14 2.89 -11.57 20.54
N ARG A 15 2.64 -10.58 19.67
CA ARG A 15 1.89 -9.33 19.91
C ARG A 15 2.31 -8.59 21.18
N ARG A 16 3.60 -8.68 21.56
CA ARG A 16 4.14 -8.02 22.76
C ARG A 16 4.07 -6.50 22.70
N VAL A 17 3.91 -5.94 21.50
CA VAL A 17 3.59 -4.52 21.28
C VAL A 17 2.13 -4.42 20.82
N SER A 18 1.28 -3.79 21.63
CA SER A 18 -0.16 -3.65 21.38
C SER A 18 -0.49 -2.57 20.33
N LEU A 19 0.18 -2.57 19.17
CA LEU A 19 -0.21 -1.70 18.06
C LEU A 19 -1.59 -2.08 17.50
N GLY A 20 -2.01 -3.34 17.64
CA GLY A 20 -3.35 -3.81 17.25
C GLY A 20 -4.51 -3.18 18.03
N ASN A 21 -4.26 -2.45 19.13
CA ASN A 21 -5.28 -1.66 19.83
C ASN A 21 -5.34 -0.20 19.34
N LEU A 22 -4.37 0.24 18.53
CA LEU A 22 -4.25 1.60 17.98
C LEU A 22 -4.52 1.63 16.46
N GLY A 23 -4.74 0.47 15.84
CA GLY A 23 -4.98 0.33 14.40
C GLY A 23 -5.83 -0.90 14.09
N ASP A 24 -5.84 -1.30 12.83
CA ASP A 24 -6.51 -2.52 12.37
C ASP A 24 -5.81 -3.77 12.96
N PRO A 25 -6.54 -4.67 13.63
CA PRO A 25 -5.98 -5.85 14.29
C PRO A 25 -5.31 -6.85 13.33
N ASP A 26 -5.60 -6.77 12.03
CA ASP A 26 -5.02 -7.63 11.00
C ASP A 26 -3.80 -7.01 10.32
N HIS A 27 -3.53 -5.71 10.57
CA HIS A 27 -2.34 -5.04 10.04
C HIS A 27 -1.11 -5.28 10.93
N ILE A 28 -0.15 -6.04 10.38
CA ILE A 28 1.10 -6.38 11.06
C ILE A 28 2.32 -5.58 10.57
N ARG A 29 2.20 -4.78 9.50
CA ARG A 29 3.32 -4.04 8.89
C ARG A 29 3.07 -2.55 8.83
N TYR A 30 4.09 -1.79 9.22
CA TYR A 30 4.03 -0.34 9.26
C TYR A 30 5.34 0.26 8.72
N LEU A 31 5.23 1.36 7.97
CA LEU A 31 6.35 2.25 7.70
C LEU A 31 6.44 3.27 8.83
N ALA A 32 7.56 3.25 9.53
CA ALA A 32 7.87 4.17 10.62
C ALA A 32 8.76 5.31 10.11
N SER A 33 8.41 6.54 10.43
CA SER A 33 9.24 7.73 10.21
C SER A 33 9.29 8.57 11.48
N VAL A 34 10.42 9.25 11.70
CA VAL A 34 10.62 10.15 12.85
C VAL A 34 10.52 11.59 12.35
N GLU A 35 9.59 12.35 12.93
CA GLU A 35 9.46 13.78 12.68
C GLU A 35 10.55 14.58 13.42
N SER A 36 10.71 15.85 13.06
CA SER A 36 11.77 16.70 13.64
C SER A 36 11.64 16.97 15.13
N ASP A 37 10.45 16.77 15.70
CA ASP A 37 10.16 16.92 17.14
C ASP A 37 10.33 15.59 17.91
N GLY A 38 10.73 14.51 17.24
CA GLY A 38 10.87 13.18 17.81
C GLY A 38 9.60 12.34 17.78
N THR A 39 8.50 12.84 17.21
CA THR A 39 7.27 12.07 17.03
C THR A 39 7.51 10.90 16.07
N ILE A 40 7.13 9.68 16.47
CA ILE A 40 7.18 8.49 15.61
C ILE A 40 5.82 8.33 14.94
N VAL A 41 5.81 8.42 13.61
CA VAL A 41 4.62 8.20 12.80
C VAL A 41 4.66 6.79 12.21
N LEU A 42 3.64 6.00 12.50
CA LEU A 42 3.45 4.66 11.96
C LEU A 42 2.36 4.68 10.90
N ARG A 43 2.71 4.39 9.65
CA ARG A 43 1.78 4.30 8.52
C ARG A 43 1.57 2.83 8.14
N PRO A 44 0.33 2.32 8.05
CA PRO A 44 0.09 0.96 7.59
C PRO A 44 0.75 0.70 6.22
N ALA A 45 1.40 -0.44 6.08
CA ALA A 45 2.17 -0.79 4.89
C ALA A 45 1.66 -2.08 4.24
N GLY A 46 1.23 -1.98 2.99
CA GLY A 46 0.92 -3.14 2.14
C GLY A 46 2.19 -3.67 1.47
N ALA A 47 2.26 -4.99 1.28
CA ALA A 47 3.27 -5.58 0.40
C ALA A 47 2.81 -5.47 -1.06
N MET A 48 3.72 -5.09 -1.94
CA MET A 48 3.50 -5.09 -3.39
C MET A 48 4.51 -6.00 -4.07
N THR A 49 4.10 -6.62 -5.17
CA THR A 49 5.04 -7.35 -6.04
C THR A 49 5.92 -6.36 -6.78
N GLU A 50 7.09 -6.83 -7.23
CA GLU A 50 8.00 -6.00 -8.04
C GLU A 50 7.31 -5.49 -9.33
N GLN A 51 6.45 -6.31 -9.94
CA GLN A 51 5.69 -5.94 -11.13
C GLN A 51 4.70 -4.81 -10.83
N GLN A 52 4.02 -4.85 -9.68
CA GLN A 52 3.13 -3.77 -9.24
C GLN A 52 3.91 -2.48 -8.99
N ALA A 53 5.08 -2.56 -8.34
CA ALA A 53 5.95 -1.41 -8.12
C ALA A 53 6.40 -0.78 -9.45
N ARG A 54 6.82 -1.61 -10.41
CA ARG A 54 7.20 -1.15 -11.75
C ARG A 54 6.03 -0.49 -12.47
N LEU A 55 4.83 -1.05 -12.39
CA LEU A 55 3.64 -0.46 -13.00
C LEU A 55 3.31 0.91 -12.40
N LEU A 56 3.33 1.05 -11.07
CA LEU A 56 3.04 2.33 -10.40
C LEU A 56 4.07 3.42 -10.71
N ASN A 57 5.32 3.04 -10.99
CA ASN A 57 6.37 3.97 -11.40
C ASN A 57 6.30 4.39 -12.87
N ASN A 58 5.41 3.80 -13.67
CA ASN A 58 5.18 4.14 -15.08
C ASN A 58 3.69 4.49 -15.27
N PRO A 59 3.24 5.66 -14.79
CA PRO A 59 1.82 6.03 -14.73
C PRO A 59 1.11 6.00 -16.09
N GLU A 60 1.83 6.25 -17.18
CA GLU A 60 1.34 6.14 -18.56
C GLU A 60 0.84 4.73 -18.93
N LEU A 61 1.39 3.68 -18.31
CA LEU A 61 0.93 2.30 -18.53
C LEU A 61 -0.38 2.01 -17.78
N VAL A 62 -0.65 2.73 -16.69
CA VAL A 62 -1.89 2.59 -15.91
C VAL A 62 -3.05 3.20 -16.68
N GLU A 63 -2.86 4.36 -17.31
CA GLU A 63 -3.88 5.06 -18.09
C GLU A 63 -4.37 4.24 -19.30
N ILE A 64 -3.48 3.47 -19.95
CA ILE A 64 -3.84 2.62 -21.09
C ILE A 64 -4.76 1.46 -20.67
N ARG A 65 -4.58 0.91 -19.45
CA ARG A 65 -5.41 -0.19 -18.94
C ARG A 65 -6.86 0.27 -18.74
N ASP A 66 -7.05 1.44 -18.15
CA ASP A 66 -8.38 1.92 -17.77
C ASP A 66 -9.23 2.38 -18.98
N GLN A 67 -8.61 2.49 -20.16
CA GLN A 67 -9.28 2.75 -21.45
C GLN A 67 -9.85 1.49 -22.12
N HIS A 68 -9.50 0.29 -21.66
CA HIS A 68 -10.09 -0.96 -22.15
C HIS A 68 -11.37 -1.27 -21.35
N PRO A 69 -12.57 -1.26 -21.98
CA PRO A 69 -13.80 -1.66 -21.29
C PRO A 69 -13.69 -3.12 -20.83
N THR A 70 -14.03 -3.36 -19.56
CA THR A 70 -14.24 -4.70 -19.02
C THR A 70 -15.30 -5.44 -19.85
N PRO A 71 -15.17 -6.76 -20.05
CA PRO A 71 -16.01 -7.54 -20.98
C PRO A 71 -17.48 -7.71 -20.57
N GLU A 72 -17.96 -6.99 -19.56
CA GLU A 72 -19.37 -6.99 -19.15
C GLU A 72 -20.30 -6.19 -20.09
N MET A 73 -19.77 -5.50 -21.10
CA MET A 73 -20.55 -4.81 -22.15
C MET A 73 -20.66 -5.59 -23.47
N TYR A 74 -20.64 -6.92 -23.44
CA TYR A 74 -21.00 -7.71 -24.62
C TYR A 74 -22.54 -7.80 -24.74
N ILE A 75 -23.14 -6.92 -25.54
CA ILE A 75 -24.53 -7.09 -26.00
C ILE A 75 -24.46 -7.84 -27.33
N PRO A 76 -24.81 -9.14 -27.39
CA PRO A 76 -24.85 -9.86 -28.66
C PRO A 76 -25.86 -9.18 -29.58
N HIS A 77 -25.41 -8.70 -30.73
CA HIS A 77 -26.30 -8.31 -31.80
C HIS A 77 -26.85 -9.59 -32.42
N SER A 78 -28.10 -9.92 -32.09
CA SER A 78 -28.84 -10.97 -32.79
C SER A 78 -29.11 -10.51 -34.22
N VAL A 79 -28.63 -11.29 -35.18
CA VAL A 79 -28.90 -11.18 -36.62
C VAL A 79 -30.34 -11.58 -36.91
#